data_AF-A0A2Z3H2C4-F1
#
_entry.id   AF-A0A2Z3H2C4-F1
#
_cell.length_a   1.000
_cell.length_b   1.000
_cell.length_c   1.000
_cell.angle_alpha   90.00
_cell.angle_beta   90.00
_cell.angle_gamma   90.00
#
_symmetry.space_group_name_H-M   'P 1'
#
loop_
_entity.id
_entity.type
_entity.pdbx_description
1 polymer ?
#
loop_
_entity_poly.entity_id
_entity_poly.type
_entity_poly.pdbx_seq_one_letter_code
_entity_poly.pdbx_strand_id
1 'polypeptide(L)'
;MSPDDIKKRIVNEIKARAYDDKYIDRNEEREIVRIAIELGVTVESALAALNQVCDEFSYALESRVQKQIEDQLATAAGNDGKIDQREFDLIFGNVKRAMAGKKPDRDIKKMIVQTMETTGNNKVRTGWFRDWYAALKKDLGV
;
A
#
# COMPACT_ATOMS: atom_id res chain seq x y z
N MET A 1 8.99 32.48 1.42
CA MET A 1 7.58 32.07 1.24
C MET A 1 6.89 32.11 2.59
N SER A 2 5.60 32.42 2.63
CA SER A 2 4.83 32.22 3.85
C SER A 2 4.58 30.72 4.10
N PRO A 3 4.27 30.30 5.33
CA PRO A 3 3.84 28.92 5.62
C PRO A 3 2.66 28.45 4.76
N ASP A 4 1.73 29.36 4.45
CA ASP A 4 0.57 29.07 3.61
C ASP A 4 0.95 28.79 2.15
N ASP A 5 1.96 29.48 1.63
CA ASP A 5 2.47 29.24 0.27
C ASP A 5 3.17 27.87 0.18
N ILE A 6 3.91 27.48 1.22
CA ILE A 6 4.55 26.17 1.30
C ILE A 6 3.49 25.07 1.32
N LYS A 7 2.45 25.22 2.14
CA LYS A 7 1.34 24.26 2.21
C LYS A 7 0.65 24.13 0.86
N LYS A 8 0.31 25.25 0.21
CA LYS A 8 -0.29 25.25 -1.13
C LYS A 8 0.61 24.56 -2.16
N ARG A 9 1.91 24.79 -2.10
CA ARG A 9 2.86 24.14 -3.01
C ARG A 9 2.84 22.63 -2.84
N ILE A 10 2.94 22.13 -1.61
CA ILE A 10 2.90 20.68 -1.34
C ILE A 10 1.58 20.05 -1.80
N VAL A 11 0.45 20.70 -1.53
CA VAL A 11 -0.87 20.22 -2.00
C VAL A 11 -0.89 20.11 -3.53
N ASN A 12 -0.33 21.09 -4.25
CA ASN A 12 -0.27 21.06 -5.70
C ASN A 12 0.65 19.95 -6.23
N GLU A 13 1.80 19.71 -5.58
CA GLU A 13 2.69 18.59 -5.92
C GLU A 13 2.01 17.22 -5.78
N ILE A 14 1.17 17.05 -4.74
CA ILE A 14 0.38 15.84 -4.51
C ILE A 14 -0.68 15.68 -5.60
N LYS A 15 -1.45 16.74 -5.86
CA LYS A 15 -2.52 16.73 -6.88
C LYS A 15 -1.97 16.48 -8.28
N ALA A 16 -0.78 16.98 -8.59
CA ALA A 16 -0.16 16.80 -9.89
C ALA A 16 0.21 15.33 -10.16
N ARG A 17 0.77 14.63 -9.16
CA ARG A 17 1.14 13.21 -9.29
C ARG A 17 -0.09 12.31 -9.38
N ALA A 18 -1.08 12.55 -8.54
CA ALA A 18 -2.32 11.79 -8.53
C ALA A 18 -3.32 12.19 -9.64
N TYR A 19 -2.96 13.08 -10.56
CA TYR A 19 -3.91 13.68 -11.52
C TYR A 19 -4.53 12.63 -12.44
N ASP A 20 -3.71 11.73 -12.99
CA ASP A 20 -4.14 10.78 -14.01
C ASP A 20 -4.82 9.55 -13.41
N ASP A 21 -4.17 8.91 -12.43
CA ASP A 21 -4.60 7.61 -11.91
C ASP A 21 -5.17 7.68 -10.48
N LYS A 22 -5.09 8.83 -9.79
CA LYS A 22 -5.46 9.00 -8.37
C LYS A 22 -4.76 8.01 -7.44
N TYR A 23 -3.56 7.59 -7.82
CA TYR A 23 -2.69 6.71 -7.06
C TYR A 23 -1.38 7.46 -6.80
N ILE A 24 -0.79 7.25 -5.63
CA ILE A 24 0.52 7.77 -5.30
C ILE A 24 1.38 6.57 -4.92
N ASP A 25 2.35 6.28 -5.77
CA ASP A 25 3.30 5.20 -5.55
C ASP A 25 4.40 5.58 -4.53
N ARG A 26 5.22 4.61 -4.12
CA ARG A 26 6.28 4.84 -3.13
C ARG A 26 7.36 5.83 -3.58
N ASN A 27 7.64 5.93 -4.87
CA ASN A 27 8.64 6.86 -5.39
C ASN A 27 8.08 8.27 -5.42
N GLU A 28 6.83 8.43 -5.86
CA GLU A 28 6.09 9.68 -5.86
C GLU A 28 5.93 10.24 -4.44
N GLU A 29 5.53 9.40 -3.49
CA GLU A 29 5.46 9.74 -2.06
C GLU A 29 6.81 10.24 -1.54
N ARG A 30 7.90 9.51 -1.84
CA ARG A 30 9.25 9.90 -1.42
C ARG A 30 9.65 11.24 -2.00
N GLU A 31 9.32 11.50 -3.26
CA GLU A 31 9.64 12.75 -3.93
C GLU A 31 8.83 13.92 -3.35
N ILE A 32 7.53 13.75 -3.12
CA ILE A 32 6.67 14.75 -2.45
C ILE A 32 7.26 15.12 -1.08
N VAL A 33 7.61 14.11 -0.28
CA VAL A 33 8.19 14.33 1.05
C VAL A 33 9.54 15.02 0.95
N ARG A 34 10.40 14.65 -0.01
CA ARG A 34 11.68 15.32 -0.25
C ARG A 34 11.50 16.81 -0.59
N ILE A 35 10.58 17.13 -1.49
CA ILE A 35 10.26 18.52 -1.86
C ILE A 35 9.80 19.29 -0.62
N ALA A 36 8.94 18.71 0.22
CA ALA A 36 8.50 19.34 1.46
C ALA A 36 9.67 19.64 2.43
N ILE A 37 10.62 18.71 2.56
CA ILE A 37 11.83 18.90 3.38
C ILE A 37 12.70 20.02 2.83
N GLU A 38 12.90 20.09 1.51
CA GLU A 38 13.67 21.16 0.85
C GLU A 38 13.01 22.54 1.06
N LEU A 39 11.70 22.58 1.29
CA LEU A 39 10.94 23.79 1.65
C LEU A 39 10.92 24.10 3.16
N GLY A 40 11.64 23.32 3.98
CA GLY A 40 11.75 23.52 5.43
C GLY A 40 10.63 22.87 6.24
N VAL A 41 9.83 21.98 5.65
CA VAL A 41 8.78 21.22 6.37
C VAL A 41 9.37 19.96 6.97
N THR A 42 8.98 19.63 8.21
CA THR A 42 9.42 18.38 8.84
C THR A 42 8.83 17.17 8.13
N VAL A 43 9.53 16.03 8.17
CA VAL A 43 9.05 14.76 7.58
C VAL A 43 7.64 14.42 8.08
N GLU A 44 7.40 14.55 9.38
CA GLU A 44 6.10 14.28 10.01
C GLU A 44 4.99 15.18 9.43
N SER A 45 5.25 16.49 9.32
CA SER A 45 4.27 17.44 8.77
C SER A 45 4.01 17.18 7.29
N ALA A 46 5.05 16.81 6.53
CA ALA A 46 4.92 16.46 5.12
C ALA A 46 4.05 15.20 4.93
N LEU A 47 4.31 14.15 5.72
CA LEU A 47 3.50 12.94 5.72
C LEU A 47 2.07 13.24 6.15
N ALA A 48 1.85 14.03 7.20
CA ALA A 48 0.51 14.40 7.64
C ALA A 48 -0.27 15.16 6.55
N ALA A 49 0.38 16.10 5.86
CA ALA A 49 -0.23 16.82 4.74
C ALA A 49 -0.55 15.89 3.56
N LEU A 50 0.37 14.99 3.20
CA LEU A 50 0.14 13.97 2.17
C LEU A 50 -1.08 13.12 2.50
N ASN A 51 -1.12 12.59 3.72
CA ASN A 51 -2.23 11.80 4.24
C ASN A 51 -3.56 12.56 4.12
N GLN A 52 -3.60 13.81 4.62
CA GLN A 52 -4.80 14.64 4.59
C GLN A 52 -5.31 14.89 3.17
N VAL A 53 -4.41 15.22 2.23
CA VAL A 53 -4.79 15.48 0.83
C VAL A 53 -5.29 14.19 0.17
N CYS A 54 -4.64 13.04 0.43
CA CYS A 54 -5.12 11.77 -0.09
C CYS A 54 -6.53 11.44 0.41
N ASP A 55 -6.85 11.73 1.67
CA ASP A 55 -8.20 11.53 2.22
C ASP A 55 -9.22 12.49 1.57
N GLU A 56 -8.88 13.78 1.46
CA GLU A 56 -9.75 14.81 0.90
C GLU A 56 -10.11 14.54 -0.57
N PHE A 57 -9.13 14.10 -1.37
CA PHE A 57 -9.30 13.89 -2.81
C PHE A 57 -9.53 12.42 -3.19
N SER A 58 -9.66 11.53 -2.20
CA SER A 58 -9.84 10.08 -2.39
C SER A 58 -8.74 9.46 -3.27
N TYR A 59 -7.49 9.84 -3.00
CA TYR A 59 -6.31 9.25 -3.63
C TYR A 59 -5.85 8.02 -2.84
N ALA A 60 -5.44 6.97 -3.56
CA ALA A 60 -4.85 5.78 -2.95
C ALA A 60 -3.35 6.00 -2.74
N LEU A 61 -2.87 5.87 -1.50
CA LEU A 61 -1.45 5.98 -1.17
C LEU A 61 -0.85 4.60 -0.93
N GLU A 62 0.22 4.26 -1.66
CA GLU A 62 0.82 2.92 -1.60
C GLU A 62 1.30 2.55 -0.19
N SER A 63 1.93 3.48 0.55
CA SER A 63 2.41 3.20 1.91
C SER A 63 1.29 2.86 2.89
N ARG A 64 0.12 3.49 2.77
CA ARG A 64 -1.07 3.14 3.57
C ARG A 64 -1.57 1.75 3.25
N VAL A 65 -1.65 1.43 1.96
CA VAL A 65 -2.10 0.12 1.50
C VAL A 65 -1.12 -0.96 1.94
N GLN A 66 0.18 -0.70 1.82
CA GLN A 66 1.24 -1.57 2.32
C GLN A 66 1.09 -1.83 3.83
N LYS A 67 0.89 -0.78 4.62
CA LYS A 67 0.67 -0.91 6.07
C LYS A 67 -0.60 -1.72 6.38
N GLN A 68 -1.68 -1.48 5.64
CA GLN A 68 -2.92 -2.22 5.76
C GLN A 68 -2.75 -3.72 5.41
N ILE A 69 -1.90 -4.06 4.44
CA ILE A 69 -1.55 -5.45 4.12
C ILE A 69 -0.82 -6.08 5.31
N GLU A 70 0.22 -5.42 5.83
CA GLU A 70 1.03 -5.91 6.95
C GLU A 70 0.16 -6.20 8.18
N ASP A 71 -0.71 -5.27 8.56
CA ASP A 71 -1.56 -5.39 9.75
C ASP A 71 -2.57 -6.54 9.59
N GLN A 72 -3.13 -6.72 8.38
CA GLN A 72 -4.04 -7.82 8.10
C GLN A 72 -3.35 -9.19 8.07
N LEU A 73 -2.14 -9.27 7.50
CA LEU A 73 -1.33 -10.49 7.51
C LEU A 73 -0.94 -10.89 8.94
N ALA A 74 -0.52 -9.93 9.76
CA ALA A 74 -0.20 -10.17 11.16
C ALA A 74 -1.43 -10.67 11.94
N THR A 75 -2.61 -10.11 11.64
CA THR A 75 -3.88 -10.54 12.23
C THR A 75 -4.24 -11.97 11.82
N ALA A 76 -4.13 -12.30 10.53
CA ALA A 76 -4.41 -13.64 10.02
C ALA A 76 -3.46 -14.70 10.62
N ALA A 77 -2.17 -14.37 10.71
CA ALA A 77 -1.16 -15.25 11.30
C ALA A 77 -1.26 -15.36 12.84
N GLY A 78 -2.04 -14.51 13.52
CA GLY A 78 -2.05 -14.40 14.98
C GLY A 78 -2.51 -15.65 15.74
N ASN A 79 -3.25 -16.56 15.09
CA ASN A 79 -3.79 -17.75 15.74
C ASN A 79 -2.79 -18.94 15.77
N ASP A 80 -2.28 -19.35 14.61
CA ASP A 80 -1.41 -20.53 14.49
C ASP A 80 -0.12 -20.25 13.69
N GLY A 81 0.16 -18.98 13.42
CA GLY A 81 1.31 -18.56 12.61
C GLY A 81 1.20 -18.95 11.14
N LYS A 82 0.00 -19.30 10.65
CA LYS A 82 -0.23 -19.67 9.25
C LYS A 82 -1.40 -18.89 8.66
N ILE A 83 -1.33 -18.68 7.36
CA ILE A 83 -2.39 -18.05 6.58
C ILE A 83 -3.01 -19.09 5.65
N ASP A 84 -4.33 -19.20 5.62
CA ASP A 84 -5.04 -20.03 4.65
C ASP A 84 -5.54 -19.25 3.42
N GLN A 85 -6.01 -19.97 2.41
CA GLN A 85 -6.46 -19.35 1.16
C GLN A 85 -7.64 -18.39 1.36
N ARG A 86 -8.56 -18.68 2.29
CA ARG A 86 -9.72 -17.82 2.54
C ARG A 86 -9.30 -16.52 3.21
N GLU A 87 -8.37 -16.60 4.15
CA GLU A 87 -7.76 -15.43 4.79
C GLU A 87 -7.02 -14.58 3.74
N PHE A 88 -6.22 -15.21 2.87
CA PHE A 88 -5.56 -14.51 1.77
C PHE A 88 -6.57 -13.80 0.85
N ASP A 89 -7.62 -14.51 0.42
CA ASP A 89 -8.65 -13.96 -0.47
C ASP A 89 -9.42 -12.79 0.18
N LEU A 90 -9.63 -12.84 1.50
CA LEU A 90 -10.22 -11.75 2.27
C LEU A 90 -9.31 -10.52 2.31
N ILE A 91 -8.01 -10.72 2.57
CA ILE A 91 -7.00 -9.65 2.54
C ILE A 91 -6.96 -9.03 1.15
N PHE A 92 -6.90 -9.86 0.11
CA PHE A 92 -6.95 -9.42 -1.28
C PHE A 92 -8.19 -8.57 -1.58
N GLY A 93 -9.39 -9.00 -1.15
CA GLY A 93 -10.62 -8.24 -1.30
C GLY A 93 -10.59 -6.88 -0.59
N ASN A 94 -10.03 -6.82 0.62
CA ASN A 94 -9.87 -5.58 1.38
C ASN A 94 -8.91 -4.61 0.69
N VAL A 95 -7.76 -5.10 0.22
CA VAL A 95 -6.75 -4.30 -0.46
C VAL A 95 -7.27 -3.82 -1.83
N LYS A 96 -7.97 -4.68 -2.57
CA LYS A 96 -8.60 -4.29 -3.84
C LYS A 96 -9.60 -3.15 -3.67
N ARG A 97 -10.37 -3.14 -2.59
CA ARG A 97 -11.27 -2.03 -2.25
C ARG A 97 -10.49 -0.76 -1.90
N ALA A 98 -9.46 -0.87 -1.06
CA ALA A 98 -8.61 0.27 -0.70
C ALA A 98 -7.89 0.89 -1.91
N MET A 99 -7.53 0.06 -2.88
CA MET A 99 -6.91 0.49 -4.13
C MET A 99 -7.91 1.07 -5.14
N ALA A 100 -9.22 1.06 -4.88
CA ALA A 100 -10.25 1.67 -5.73
C ALA A 100 -10.11 1.40 -7.25
N GLY A 101 -9.67 0.20 -7.62
CA GLY A 101 -9.44 -0.21 -9.01
C GLY A 101 -8.18 0.37 -9.68
N LYS A 102 -7.28 1.00 -8.92
CA LYS A 102 -6.06 1.66 -9.44
C LYS A 102 -4.95 0.69 -9.84
N LYS A 103 -5.01 -0.57 -9.39
CA LYS A 103 -4.11 -1.64 -9.85
C LYS A 103 -4.87 -2.88 -10.30
N PRO A 104 -4.34 -3.61 -11.30
CA PRO A 104 -4.84 -4.92 -11.67
C PRO A 104 -4.77 -5.91 -10.50
N ASP A 105 -5.70 -6.86 -10.46
CA ASP A 105 -5.77 -7.91 -9.44
C ASP A 105 -4.45 -8.67 -9.28
N ARG A 106 -3.76 -8.92 -10.40
CA ARG A 106 -2.45 -9.59 -10.42
C ARG A 106 -1.40 -8.82 -9.62
N ASP A 107 -1.35 -7.50 -9.77
CA ASP A 107 -0.35 -6.66 -9.10
C ASP A 107 -0.67 -6.52 -7.62
N ILE A 108 -1.95 -6.43 -7.26
CA ILE A 108 -2.39 -6.43 -5.86
C ILE A 108 -2.01 -7.75 -5.17
N LYS A 109 -2.28 -8.89 -5.80
CA LYS A 109 -1.86 -10.19 -5.27
C LYS A 109 -0.34 -10.28 -5.12
N LYS A 110 0.41 -9.76 -6.09
CA LYS A 110 1.88 -9.68 -6.02
C LYS A 110 2.35 -8.83 -4.85
N MET A 111 1.74 -7.68 -4.59
CA MET A 111 2.05 -6.84 -3.42
C MET A 111 1.82 -7.59 -2.10
N ILE A 112 0.71 -8.33 -1.97
CA ILE A 112 0.41 -9.10 -0.77
C ILE A 112 1.44 -10.23 -0.57
N VAL A 113 1.73 -10.99 -1.62
CA VAL A 113 2.74 -12.06 -1.59
C VAL A 113 4.12 -11.51 -1.22
N GLN A 114 4.57 -10.42 -1.85
CA GLN A 114 5.84 -9.79 -1.51
C GLN A 114 5.89 -9.33 -0.05
N THR A 115 4.76 -8.86 0.49
CA THR A 115 4.66 -8.47 1.90
C THR A 115 4.71 -9.68 2.83
N MET A 116 4.04 -10.78 2.49
CA MET A 116 4.15 -12.05 3.22
C MET A 116 5.61 -12.52 3.31
N GLU A 117 6.32 -12.51 2.18
CA GLU A 117 7.73 -12.92 2.12
C GLU A 117 8.63 -11.97 2.92
N THR A 118 8.39 -10.65 2.84
CA THR A 118 9.22 -9.63 3.53
C THR A 118 8.99 -9.62 5.05
N THR A 119 7.75 -9.82 5.50
CA THR A 119 7.39 -9.81 6.93
C THR A 119 7.61 -11.15 7.62
N GLY A 120 7.88 -12.22 6.88
CA GLY A 120 7.96 -13.58 7.41
C GLY A 120 6.59 -14.23 7.67
N ASN A 121 5.49 -13.55 7.35
CA ASN A 121 4.13 -14.11 7.38
C ASN A 121 3.82 -14.95 6.13
N ASN A 122 4.79 -15.77 5.68
CA ASN A 122 4.70 -16.59 4.47
C ASN A 122 4.41 -18.08 4.74
N LYS A 123 4.22 -18.45 6.01
CA LYS A 123 3.75 -19.79 6.38
C LYS A 123 2.27 -19.92 6.03
N VAL A 124 1.92 -20.93 5.26
CA VAL A 124 0.54 -21.13 4.79
C VAL A 124 -0.02 -22.48 5.20
N ARG A 125 -1.34 -22.56 5.33
CA ARG A 125 -2.05 -23.84 5.42
C ARG A 125 -2.31 -24.36 4.01
N THR A 126 -1.76 -25.53 3.69
CA THR A 126 -1.99 -26.22 2.42
C THR A 126 -3.04 -27.31 2.59
N GLY A 127 -3.88 -27.50 1.57
CA GLY A 127 -4.82 -28.62 1.52
C GLY A 127 -4.13 -29.88 1.04
N TRP A 128 -4.77 -31.04 1.25
CA TRP A 128 -4.19 -32.36 0.95
C TRP A 128 -3.73 -32.56 -0.50
N PHE A 129 -4.28 -31.79 -1.45
CA PHE A 129 -4.00 -31.92 -2.89
C PHE A 129 -3.54 -30.63 -3.58
N ARG A 130 -3.47 -29.49 -2.87
CA ARG A 130 -3.09 -28.21 -3.47
C ARG A 130 -2.33 -27.32 -2.49
N ASP A 131 -1.08 -27.05 -2.83
CA ASP A 131 -0.36 -25.89 -2.34
C ASP A 131 -0.80 -24.67 -3.15
N TRP A 132 -1.85 -24.01 -2.67
CA TRP A 132 -2.42 -22.82 -3.31
C TRP A 132 -1.41 -21.67 -3.38
N TYR A 133 -0.51 -21.58 -2.40
CA TYR A 133 0.45 -20.49 -2.30
C TYR A 133 1.58 -20.68 -3.30
N ALA A 134 2.11 -21.90 -3.43
CA ALA A 134 3.11 -22.21 -4.46
C ALA A 134 2.54 -22.02 -5.89
N ALA A 135 1.29 -22.44 -6.12
CA ALA A 135 0.62 -22.21 -7.40
C ALA A 135 0.44 -20.71 -7.69
N LEU A 136 -0.01 -19.94 -6.69
CA LEU A 136 -0.14 -18.49 -6.81
C LEU A 136 1.19 -17.81 -7.13
N LYS A 137 2.27 -18.16 -6.42
CA LYS A 137 3.61 -17.60 -6.68
C LYS A 137 4.08 -17.87 -8.10
N LYS A 138 3.90 -19.10 -8.59
CA LYS A 138 4.19 -19.47 -9.97
C LYS A 138 3.42 -18.62 -10.98
N ASP A 139 2.12 -18.42 -10.77
CA ASP A 139 1.26 -17.61 -11.66
C ASP A 139 1.66 -16.12 -11.65
N LEU A 140 2.14 -15.62 -10.51
CA LEU A 140 2.60 -14.24 -10.34
C LEU A 140 4.06 -14.02 -10.80
N GLY A 141 4.83 -15.10 -11.01
CA GLY A 141 6.25 -15.04 -11.36
C GLY A 141 7.12 -14.48 -10.23
N VAL A 142 6.84 -14.88 -8.98
CA VAL A 142 7.58 -14.51 -7.75
C VAL A 142 8.04 -15.75 -7.00
#